data_AF-A0A2G9MLI3-F1
#
_entry.id   AF-A0A2G9MLI3-F1
#
_cell.length_a   1.000
_cell.length_b   1.000
_cell.length_c   1.000
_cell.angle_alpha   90.00
_cell.angle_beta   90.00
_cell.angle_gamma   90.00
#
_symmetry.space_group_name_H-M   'P 1'
#
loop_
_entity.id
_entity.type
_entity.pdbx_description
1 polymer ?
#
loop_
_entity_poly.entity_id
_entity_poly.type
_entity_poly.pdbx_seq_one_letter_code
_entity_poly.pdbx_strand_id
1 'polypeptide(L)'
;REGIKADLKESKNEGEFQVRELTCDEETAAKIIEAAEKCPVNVIEVIDIKTKESMVNTKLEETKDYREIEAGYDEDKELVLDKKGYFLIRIVPEKKMIEAGFCNSKNKIEVKVSGKKPIDIYQTVLREKIIDRADHAAYLARELQKAYTALHLGIPYVQDDELNLKKQ
;
A
#
# COMPACT_ATOMS: atom_id res chain seq x y z
N ARG A 1 1.56 -8.00 -6.22
CA ARG A 1 1.06 -9.24 -5.59
C ARG A 1 -0.42 -8.99 -5.37
N GLU A 2 -1.32 -9.79 -5.97
CA GLU A 2 -2.65 -9.95 -5.38
C GLU A 2 -2.42 -10.11 -3.88
N GLY A 3 -3.08 -9.27 -3.07
CA GLY A 3 -2.94 -9.35 -1.63
C GLY A 3 -3.17 -10.81 -1.25
N ILE A 4 -2.16 -11.45 -0.66
CA ILE A 4 -2.34 -12.79 -0.12
C ILE A 4 -3.42 -12.59 0.95
N LYS A 5 -4.66 -12.97 0.64
CA LYS A 5 -5.71 -13.02 1.64
C LYS A 5 -5.15 -13.83 2.79
N ALA A 6 -5.07 -13.23 3.97
CA ALA A 6 -4.65 -13.96 5.15
C ALA A 6 -5.80 -14.89 5.51
N ASP A 7 -5.61 -16.19 5.28
CA ASP A 7 -6.60 -17.19 5.67
C ASP A 7 -6.57 -17.40 7.19
N LEU A 8 -7.75 -17.39 7.80
CA LEU A 8 -7.91 -17.79 9.18
C LEU A 8 -7.65 -19.30 9.28
N LYS A 9 -6.52 -19.70 9.87
CA LYS A 9 -6.18 -21.13 10.01
C LYS A 9 -7.29 -21.88 10.75
N GLU A 10 -7.66 -23.04 10.22
CA GLU A 10 -8.73 -23.92 10.76
C GLU A 10 -10.13 -23.29 10.73
N SER A 11 -10.38 -22.30 9.86
CA SER A 11 -11.72 -21.76 9.62
C SER A 11 -12.48 -22.55 8.55
N LYS A 12 -13.81 -22.39 8.56
CA LYS A 12 -14.73 -22.80 7.49
C LYS A 12 -15.19 -21.56 6.73
N ASN A 13 -15.53 -21.70 5.45
CA ASN A 13 -16.16 -20.62 4.70
C ASN A 13 -17.68 -20.68 4.88
N GLU A 14 -18.29 -19.58 5.31
CA GLU A 14 -19.75 -19.40 5.37
C GLU A 14 -20.14 -18.13 4.59
N GLY A 15 -20.64 -18.30 3.37
CA GLY A 15 -20.93 -17.18 2.47
C GLY A 15 -19.65 -16.39 2.11
N GLU A 16 -19.64 -15.10 2.41
CA GLU A 16 -18.48 -14.22 2.21
C GLU A 16 -17.50 -14.22 3.40
N PHE A 17 -17.81 -14.93 4.49
CA PHE A 17 -17.07 -14.90 5.75
C PHE A 17 -16.25 -16.18 5.99
N GLN A 18 -15.13 -16.03 6.72
CA GLN A 18 -14.37 -17.14 7.31
C GLN A 18 -14.70 -17.26 8.80
N VAL A 19 -15.20 -18.42 9.22
CA VAL A 19 -15.68 -18.66 10.58
C VAL A 19 -14.81 -19.70 11.27
N ARG A 20 -14.35 -19.42 12.49
CA ARG A 20 -13.67 -20.39 13.36
C ARG A 20 -14.36 -20.46 14.71
N GLU A 21 -14.86 -21.65 15.05
CA GLU A 21 -15.39 -21.92 16.39
C GLU A 21 -14.23 -22.24 17.33
N LEU A 22 -14.17 -21.55 18.47
CA LEU A 22 -13.16 -21.77 19.50
C LEU A 22 -13.83 -22.06 20.84
N THR A 23 -13.48 -23.17 21.46
CA THR A 23 -13.81 -23.41 22.88
C THR A 23 -12.66 -22.86 23.72
N CYS A 24 -12.93 -21.89 24.59
CA CYS A 24 -11.91 -21.25 25.43
C CYS A 24 -12.49 -20.87 26.80
N ASP A 25 -11.60 -20.56 27.75
CA ASP A 25 -11.97 -20.01 29.06
C ASP A 25 -12.36 -18.52 28.97
N GLU A 26 -12.93 -17.98 30.04
CA GLU A 26 -13.41 -16.60 30.12
C GLU A 26 -12.28 -15.57 29.91
N GLU A 27 -11.07 -15.85 30.40
CA GLU A 27 -9.91 -14.95 30.25
C GLU A 27 -9.48 -14.85 28.78
N THR A 28 -9.46 -15.98 28.07
CA THR A 28 -9.12 -16.05 26.65
C THR A 28 -10.19 -15.41 25.79
N ALA A 29 -11.47 -15.64 26.12
CA ALA A 29 -12.60 -14.99 25.44
C ALA A 29 -12.52 -13.46 25.55
N ALA A 30 -12.22 -12.92 26.74
CA ALA A 30 -12.08 -11.48 26.97
C ALA A 30 -10.96 -10.87 26.10
N LYS A 31 -9.82 -11.55 25.98
CA LYS A 31 -8.70 -11.10 25.12
C LYS A 31 -9.07 -11.09 23.63
N ILE A 32 -9.86 -12.06 23.17
CA ILE A 32 -10.33 -12.13 21.78
C ILE A 32 -11.27 -10.95 21.49
N ILE A 33 -12.20 -10.67 22.40
CA ILE A 33 -13.13 -9.53 22.31
C ILE A 33 -12.34 -8.21 22.28
N GLU A 34 -11.41 -8.01 23.21
CA GLU A 34 -10.58 -6.79 23.26
C GLU A 34 -9.75 -6.59 21.98
N ALA A 35 -9.21 -7.69 21.42
CA ALA A 35 -8.47 -7.64 20.17
C ALA A 35 -9.38 -7.30 18.98
N ALA A 36 -10.61 -7.83 18.96
CA ALA A 36 -11.60 -7.52 17.93
C ALA A 36 -12.05 -6.04 18.00
N GLU A 37 -12.25 -5.50 19.21
CA GLU A 37 -12.62 -4.09 19.43
C GLU A 37 -11.52 -3.10 19.00
N LYS A 38 -10.24 -3.45 19.23
CA LYS A 38 -9.10 -2.61 18.87
C LYS A 38 -8.76 -2.66 17.38
N CYS A 39 -9.38 -3.53 16.61
CA CYS A 39 -9.12 -3.68 15.19
C CYS A 39 -9.75 -2.49 14.42
N PRO A 40 -8.95 -1.60 13.79
CA PRO A 40 -9.49 -0.45 13.05
C PRO A 40 -10.23 -0.84 11.76
N VAL A 41 -10.17 -2.13 11.37
CA VAL A 41 -10.87 -2.71 10.23
C VAL A 41 -11.92 -3.69 10.74
N ASN A 42 -13.18 -3.26 10.65
CA ASN A 42 -14.41 -3.98 10.97
C ASN A 42 -14.51 -5.35 10.24
N VAL A 43 -13.93 -6.43 10.77
CA VAL A 43 -14.02 -7.75 10.11
C VAL A 43 -14.25 -8.92 11.08
N ILE A 44 -13.88 -8.81 12.36
CA ILE A 44 -14.02 -9.94 13.29
C ILE A 44 -15.32 -9.80 14.06
N GLU A 45 -16.37 -10.45 13.54
CA GLU A 45 -17.56 -10.69 14.35
C GLU A 45 -17.28 -11.80 15.36
N VAL A 46 -17.55 -11.53 16.64
CA VAL A 46 -17.44 -12.52 17.73
C VAL A 46 -18.84 -12.89 18.17
N ILE A 47 -19.19 -14.18 18.10
CA ILE A 47 -20.53 -14.67 18.46
C ILE A 47 -20.40 -15.66 19.61
N ASP A 48 -21.19 -15.48 20.67
CA ASP A 48 -21.36 -16.50 21.68
C ASP A 48 -22.19 -17.65 21.09
N ILE A 49 -21.60 -18.84 20.99
CA ILE A 49 -22.25 -20.00 20.35
C ILE A 49 -23.46 -20.50 21.16
N LYS A 50 -23.46 -20.33 22.49
CA LYS A 50 -24.54 -20.78 23.38
C LYS A 50 -25.75 -19.86 23.31
N THR A 51 -25.53 -18.55 23.38
CA THR A 51 -26.61 -17.55 23.36
C THR A 51 -26.98 -17.12 21.94
N LYS A 52 -26.11 -17.37 20.96
CA LYS A 52 -26.18 -16.85 19.58
C LYS A 52 -26.12 -15.33 19.50
N GLU A 53 -25.64 -14.66 20.55
CA GLU A 53 -25.50 -13.20 20.59
C GLU A 53 -24.16 -12.78 20.01
N SER A 54 -24.18 -11.71 19.21
CA SER A 54 -22.98 -11.07 18.69
C SER A 54 -22.38 -10.16 19.76
N MET A 55 -21.18 -10.49 20.21
CA MET A 55 -20.42 -9.78 21.24
C MET A 55 -19.66 -8.59 20.66
N VAL A 56 -19.21 -8.69 19.41
CA VAL A 56 -18.55 -7.62 18.66
C VAL A 56 -19.07 -7.67 17.23
N ASN A 57 -19.76 -6.62 16.79
CA ASN A 57 -20.18 -6.45 15.39
C ASN A 57 -20.16 -4.96 15.06
N THR A 58 -19.19 -4.56 14.24
CA THR A 58 -19.15 -3.20 13.74
C THR A 58 -19.77 -3.17 12.35
N LYS A 59 -21.04 -2.76 12.28
CA LYS A 59 -21.69 -2.47 10.99
C LYS A 59 -21.13 -1.15 10.46
N LEU A 60 -20.63 -1.18 9.23
CA LEU A 60 -20.33 0.04 8.49
C LEU A 60 -21.67 0.66 8.08
N GLU A 61 -21.99 1.81 8.65
CA GLU A 61 -23.13 2.62 8.22
C GLU A 61 -22.59 3.74 7.34
N GLU A 62 -23.02 3.77 6.09
CA GLU A 62 -22.83 4.95 5.24
C GLU A 62 -23.59 6.11 5.89
N THR A 63 -22.89 7.19 6.21
CA THR A 63 -23.54 8.39 6.75
C THR A 63 -24.49 8.95 5.70
N LYS A 64 -25.58 9.60 6.12
CA LYS A 64 -26.55 10.19 5.17
C LYS A 64 -25.92 11.17 4.16
N ASP A 65 -24.78 11.77 4.52
CA ASP A 65 -24.06 12.77 3.72
C ASP A 65 -22.80 12.20 3.04
N TYR A 66 -22.67 10.88 2.92
CA TYR A 66 -21.55 10.28 2.19
C TYR A 66 -21.58 10.70 0.71
N ARG A 67 -20.39 10.78 0.12
CA ARG A 67 -20.23 11.13 -1.30
C ARG A 67 -19.44 10.04 -1.98
N GLU A 68 -20.04 9.49 -3.03
CA GLU A 68 -19.32 8.66 -3.99
C GLU A 68 -18.72 9.55 -5.07
N ILE A 69 -17.43 9.39 -5.33
CA ILE A 69 -16.69 10.16 -6.33
C ILE A 69 -16.05 9.15 -7.28
N GLU A 70 -16.44 9.20 -8.55
CA GLU A 70 -15.80 8.42 -9.60
C GLU A 70 -14.38 8.96 -9.86
N ALA A 71 -13.40 8.07 -9.93
CA ALA A 71 -12.03 8.45 -10.22
C ALA A 71 -11.91 8.88 -11.69
N GLY A 72 -11.24 10.01 -11.94
CA GLY A 72 -10.90 10.49 -13.27
C GLY A 72 -9.48 11.05 -13.30
N TYR A 73 -8.85 10.99 -14.47
CA TYR A 73 -7.56 11.63 -14.75
C TYR A 73 -7.72 12.51 -16.00
N ASP A 74 -7.25 13.75 -15.92
CA ASP A 74 -7.29 14.70 -17.02
C ASP A 74 -5.85 15.13 -17.34
N GLU A 75 -5.26 14.53 -18.38
CA GLU A 75 -3.86 14.73 -18.74
C GLU A 75 -3.54 16.22 -18.99
N ASP A 76 -4.41 16.96 -19.68
CA ASP A 76 -4.18 18.38 -19.99
C ASP A 76 -4.16 19.27 -18.74
N LYS A 77 -4.90 18.89 -17.69
CA LYS A 77 -4.97 19.64 -16.43
C LYS A 77 -3.91 19.20 -15.42
N GLU A 78 -3.59 17.91 -15.39
CA GLU A 78 -2.84 17.29 -14.30
C GLU A 78 -1.40 16.95 -14.69
N LEU A 79 -1.07 16.85 -15.98
CA LEU A 79 0.30 16.68 -16.47
C LEU A 79 1.08 18.00 -16.42
N VAL A 80 1.36 18.47 -15.21
CA VAL A 80 2.19 19.65 -14.99
C VAL A 80 3.63 19.24 -14.75
N LEU A 81 4.51 19.52 -15.70
CA LEU A 81 5.94 19.37 -15.55
C LEU A 81 6.45 20.23 -14.38
N ASP A 82 7.27 19.64 -13.51
CA ASP A 82 7.90 20.38 -12.42
C ASP A 82 8.93 21.36 -12.99
N LYS A 83 8.77 22.64 -12.64
CA LYS A 83 9.71 23.70 -13.03
C LYS A 83 11.08 23.52 -12.38
N LYS A 84 11.16 22.83 -11.24
CA LYS A 84 12.40 22.63 -10.48
C LYS A 84 13.27 21.54 -11.10
N GLY A 85 12.67 20.49 -11.64
CA GLY A 85 13.43 19.34 -12.12
C GLY A 85 12.58 18.09 -12.35
N TYR A 86 13.22 16.94 -12.40
CA TYR A 86 12.56 15.65 -12.52
C TYR A 86 13.39 14.56 -11.86
N PHE A 87 12.75 13.44 -11.54
CA PHE A 87 13.43 12.27 -11.01
C PHE A 87 13.73 11.27 -12.13
N LEU A 88 14.96 10.75 -12.11
CA LEU A 88 15.35 9.54 -12.84
C LEU A 88 15.53 8.42 -11.85
N ILE A 89 14.90 7.28 -12.12
CA ILE A 89 14.98 6.09 -11.25
C ILE A 89 15.75 4.99 -11.97
N ARG A 90 16.60 4.29 -11.23
CA ARG A 90 17.21 3.05 -11.72
C ARG A 90 17.25 1.98 -10.64
N ILE A 91 17.19 0.73 -11.07
CA ILE A 91 17.47 -0.43 -10.23
C ILE A 91 18.96 -0.75 -10.26
N VAL A 92 19.48 -1.24 -9.14
CA VAL A 92 20.89 -1.63 -8.96
C VAL A 92 20.91 -3.08 -8.44
N PRO A 93 20.75 -4.08 -9.33
CA PRO A 93 20.57 -5.48 -8.96
C PRO A 93 21.69 -6.05 -8.08
N GLU A 94 22.93 -5.69 -8.38
CA GLU A 94 24.13 -6.15 -7.70
C GLU A 94 24.17 -5.72 -6.22
N LYS A 95 23.54 -4.59 -5.89
CA LYS A 95 23.43 -4.09 -4.51
C LYS A 95 22.03 -4.29 -3.90
N LYS A 96 21.09 -4.88 -4.66
CA LYS A 96 19.68 -5.05 -4.29
C LYS A 96 19.06 -3.73 -3.80
N MET A 97 19.27 -2.64 -4.53
CA MET A 97 18.78 -1.31 -4.18
C MET A 97 18.22 -0.56 -5.39
N ILE A 98 17.53 0.54 -5.11
CA ILE A 98 16.99 1.49 -6.08
C ILE A 98 17.68 2.83 -5.83
N GLU A 99 17.94 3.57 -6.89
CA GLU A 99 18.44 4.94 -6.83
C GLU A 99 17.45 5.88 -7.51
N ALA A 100 17.16 7.00 -6.87
CA ALA A 100 16.42 8.13 -7.43
C ALA A 100 17.34 9.36 -7.48
N GLY A 101 17.58 9.85 -8.69
CA GLY A 101 18.35 11.06 -8.95
C GLY A 101 17.43 12.23 -9.29
N PHE A 102 17.45 13.29 -8.49
CA PHE A 102 16.79 14.55 -8.83
C PHE A 102 17.68 15.35 -9.79
N CYS A 103 17.15 15.61 -10.97
CA CYS A 103 17.80 16.38 -12.03
C CYS A 103 17.14 17.76 -12.12
N ASN A 104 17.92 18.83 -12.11
CA ASN A 104 17.38 20.17 -12.38
C ASN A 104 16.98 20.34 -13.85
N SER A 105 16.36 21.48 -14.17
CA SER A 105 15.96 21.86 -15.54
C SER A 105 17.11 21.95 -16.56
N LYS A 106 18.37 21.87 -16.13
CA LYS A 106 19.56 21.82 -16.99
C LYS A 106 20.14 20.40 -17.13
N ASN A 107 19.36 19.37 -16.79
CA ASN A 107 19.74 17.96 -16.85
C ASN A 107 20.97 17.62 -16.00
N LYS A 108 21.16 18.31 -14.86
CA LYS A 108 22.22 18.01 -13.90
C LYS A 108 21.62 17.35 -12.66
N ILE A 109 22.17 16.20 -12.27
CA ILE A 109 21.81 15.54 -11.02
C ILE A 109 22.31 16.40 -9.85
N GLU A 110 21.39 16.91 -9.03
CA GLU A 110 21.72 17.70 -7.84
C GLU A 110 21.69 16.84 -6.58
N VAL A 111 20.76 15.89 -6.50
CA VAL A 111 20.60 15.01 -5.35
C VAL A 111 20.40 13.58 -5.82
N LYS A 112 21.03 12.63 -5.14
CA LYS A 112 20.78 11.20 -5.32
C LYS A 112 20.40 10.57 -4.00
N VAL A 113 19.26 9.90 -3.97
CA VAL A 113 18.79 9.12 -2.81
C VAL A 113 18.74 7.65 -3.21
N SER A 114 19.30 6.78 -2.38
CA SER A 114 19.38 5.34 -2.65
C SER A 114 18.91 4.53 -1.45
N GLY A 115 18.18 3.45 -1.69
CA GLY A 115 17.63 2.62 -0.62
C GLY A 115 17.18 1.25 -1.11
N LYS A 116 16.95 0.33 -0.18
CA LYS A 116 16.47 -1.02 -0.49
C LYS A 116 14.95 -1.08 -0.60
N LYS A 117 14.23 -0.17 0.06
CA LYS A 117 12.77 -0.09 0.03
C LYS A 117 12.31 1.27 -0.52
N PRO A 118 11.19 1.33 -1.26
CA PRO A 118 10.61 2.59 -1.76
C PRO A 118 10.36 3.60 -0.64
N ILE A 119 9.81 3.15 0.49
CA ILE A 119 9.48 3.99 1.63
C ILE A 119 10.68 4.73 2.20
N ASP A 120 11.85 4.09 2.23
CA ASP A 120 13.07 4.73 2.72
C ASP A 120 13.47 5.90 1.81
N ILE A 121 13.26 5.74 0.49
CA ILE A 121 13.63 6.72 -0.53
C ILE A 121 12.63 7.88 -0.53
N TYR A 122 11.33 7.63 -0.75
CA TYR A 122 10.37 8.73 -0.87
C TYR A 122 10.19 9.48 0.45
N GLN A 123 10.28 8.83 1.62
CA GLN A 123 10.25 9.54 2.91
C GLN A 123 11.49 10.41 3.11
N THR A 124 12.64 9.99 2.60
CA THR A 124 13.84 10.82 2.61
C THR A 124 13.68 12.02 1.68
N VAL A 125 13.17 11.83 0.47
CA VAL A 125 12.89 12.93 -0.47
C VAL A 125 11.93 13.96 0.13
N LEU A 126 10.86 13.51 0.80
CA LEU A 126 9.90 14.38 1.48
C LEU A 126 10.53 15.11 2.68
N ARG A 127 11.27 14.40 3.53
CA ARG A 127 11.92 14.97 4.72
C ARG A 127 12.96 16.03 4.37
N GLU A 128 13.75 15.79 3.31
CA GLU A 128 14.74 16.73 2.79
C GLU A 128 14.10 17.84 1.91
N LYS A 129 12.78 17.84 1.74
CA LYS A 129 12.01 18.84 0.98
C LYS A 129 12.52 19.03 -0.45
N ILE A 130 12.98 17.96 -1.09
CA ILE A 130 13.43 17.98 -2.49
C ILE A 130 12.23 18.14 -3.44
N ILE A 131 11.09 17.57 -3.05
CA ILE A 131 9.81 17.65 -3.76
C ILE A 131 8.80 18.44 -2.94
N ASP A 132 7.98 19.25 -3.59
CA ASP A 132 7.01 20.14 -2.93
C ASP A 132 5.55 19.91 -3.35
N ARG A 133 5.31 19.18 -4.45
CA ARG A 133 3.96 18.86 -4.91
C ARG A 133 3.55 17.41 -4.60
N ALA A 134 2.31 17.26 -4.14
CA ALA A 134 1.77 15.97 -3.71
C ALA A 134 1.57 14.98 -4.87
N ASP A 135 1.16 15.47 -6.04
CA ASP A 135 1.03 14.68 -7.28
C ASP A 135 2.39 14.12 -7.72
N HIS A 136 3.44 14.95 -7.68
CA HIS A 136 4.80 14.49 -8.01
C HIS A 136 5.34 13.51 -6.97
N ALA A 137 5.03 13.69 -5.69
CA ALA A 137 5.38 12.74 -4.64
C ALA A 137 4.66 11.40 -4.81
N ALA A 138 3.38 11.42 -5.21
CA ALA A 138 2.62 10.23 -5.53
C ALA A 138 3.20 9.49 -6.74
N TYR A 139 3.55 10.22 -7.81
CA TYR A 139 4.23 9.67 -8.98
C TYR A 139 5.57 9.02 -8.61
N LEU A 140 6.41 9.71 -7.84
CA LEU A 140 7.70 9.18 -7.38
C LEU A 140 7.51 7.89 -6.56
N ALA A 141 6.55 7.88 -5.63
CA ALA A 141 6.27 6.69 -4.82
C ALA A 141 5.80 5.50 -5.69
N ARG A 142 4.93 5.76 -6.68
CA ARG A 142 4.46 4.77 -7.66
C ARG A 142 5.62 4.17 -8.44
N GLU A 143 6.48 5.01 -9.02
CA GLU A 143 7.62 4.55 -9.81
C GLU A 143 8.67 3.81 -8.98
N LEU A 144 8.95 4.26 -7.75
CA LEU A 144 9.83 3.55 -6.82
C LEU A 144 9.30 2.16 -6.46
N GLN A 145 7.99 2.04 -6.24
CA GLN A 145 7.35 0.74 -5.98
C GLN A 145 7.41 -0.18 -7.21
N LYS A 146 7.26 0.38 -8.41
CA LYS A 146 7.44 -0.34 -9.68
C LYS A 146 8.88 -0.85 -9.84
N ALA A 147 9.86 0.01 -9.64
CA ALA A 147 11.29 -0.33 -9.65
C ALA A 147 11.64 -1.40 -8.61
N TYR A 148 11.10 -1.30 -7.40
CA TYR A 148 11.26 -2.31 -6.35
C TYR A 148 10.72 -3.67 -6.79
N THR A 149 9.53 -3.68 -7.39
CA THR A 149 8.90 -4.91 -7.87
C THR A 149 9.73 -5.56 -8.99
N ALA A 150 10.19 -4.77 -9.95
CA ALA A 150 11.06 -5.24 -11.03
C ALA A 150 12.36 -5.86 -10.50
N LEU A 151 13.01 -5.17 -9.57
CA LEU A 151 14.24 -5.65 -8.90
C LEU A 151 14.03 -6.99 -8.20
N HIS A 152 12.89 -7.19 -7.51
CA HIS A 152 12.60 -8.43 -6.78
C HIS A 152 12.20 -9.59 -7.70
N LEU A 153 11.60 -9.28 -8.84
CA LEU A 153 11.24 -10.27 -9.86
C LEU A 153 12.39 -10.57 -10.82
N GLY A 154 13.48 -9.78 -10.79
CA GLY A 154 14.60 -9.92 -11.71
C GLY A 154 14.25 -9.54 -13.16
N ILE A 155 13.25 -8.68 -13.35
CA ILE A 155 12.82 -8.20 -14.67
C ILE A 155 13.33 -6.77 -14.94
N PRO A 156 13.42 -6.34 -16.21
CA PRO A 156 13.76 -4.96 -16.55
C PRO A 156 12.78 -3.96 -15.93
N TYR A 157 13.31 -2.82 -15.47
CA TYR A 157 12.54 -1.63 -15.13
C TYR A 157 12.80 -0.56 -16.17
N VAL A 158 11.73 0.00 -16.72
CA VAL A 158 11.75 1.21 -17.53
C VAL A 158 10.75 2.18 -16.90
N GLN A 159 11.17 3.42 -16.69
CA GLN A 159 10.32 4.46 -16.10
C GLN A 159 9.19 4.78 -17.08
N ASP A 160 8.00 5.08 -16.55
CA ASP A 160 6.74 5.30 -17.30
C ASP A 160 6.18 4.11 -18.09
N ASP A 161 6.97 3.08 -18.39
CA ASP A 161 6.49 1.83 -19.00
C ASP A 161 5.88 0.86 -17.97
N GLU A 162 4.95 0.04 -18.43
CA GLU A 162 4.40 -1.05 -17.62
C GLU A 162 5.39 -2.20 -17.42
N LEU A 163 5.30 -2.87 -16.27
CA LEU A 163 6.12 -4.06 -16.03
C LEU A 163 5.64 -5.22 -16.89
N ASN A 164 6.56 -5.82 -17.65
CA ASN A 164 6.29 -7.06 -18.35
C ASN A 164 6.37 -8.24 -17.37
N LEU A 165 5.21 -8.64 -16.83
CA LEU A 165 5.08 -9.75 -15.88
C LEU A 165 4.94 -11.13 -16.53
N LYS A 166 4.97 -11.22 -17.87
CA LYS A 166 4.94 -12.50 -18.57
C LYS A 166 6.28 -13.19 -18.31
N LYS A 167 6.26 -14.30 -17.56
CA LYS A 167 7.43 -15.13 -17.28
C LYS A 167 8.17 -15.43 -18.59
N GLN A 168 9.46 -15.08 -18.65
CA GLN A 168 10.41 -15.69 -19.58
C GLN A 168 10.78 -17.08 -19.10
#